data_AF-A0A8X6JHG4-F1
#
_entry.id   AF-A0A8X6JHG4-F1
#
_cell.length_a   1.000
_cell.length_b   1.000
_cell.length_c   1.000
_cell.angle_alpha   90.00
_cell.angle_beta   90.00
_cell.angle_gamma   90.00
#
_symmetry.space_group_name_H-M   'P 1'
#
loop_
_entity.id
_entity.type
_entity.pdbx_description
1 polymer ?
#
loop_
_entity_poly.entity_id
_entity_poly.type
_entity_poly.pdbx_seq_one_letter_code
_entity_poly.pdbx_strand_id
1 'polypeptide(L)'
;MRLLLITATLSIILQGFLVRSDTEQYNYADNGPDNLDEDENAESNSTVVEEPDLTGSDSEKDVEIVANTTVQTVLENTSQAEKKNDATLGPNECEEPPSIDNAVITSKIQLSYEVGAKVSYKCEFGYITDGAVPSSHCIKPETTQAPYWTKPELSCVPRSCGDPGFVDNAKRVGSVFTFPNKVSYECDEGYKLKGYGSRYCHASGRWSGVLPTCERVYCDPPSHPDNGRVIYSSLVFESELRYECNPGYILRNFLGRSCIGNGTWSGEEPVCQDTQCAQPAAPEFGFAQVVGGKTSVGTRVIYTCEPGRILKGSPTSKCLDTGDWTFPTPKCLYPCSVPNVNHGKMFKHTGYRNHYREILIGSKVEEKDDLILRCDDKYEVAGKSNKEEKIFCSGGEWSSIPECHPAQCRRPPPPTANANIGSVNQTHGGGVVYLCKTYFYKVKFGNVLCDFGTWKGETPVCKDFRCSRDNLPFQGLVQPRKRFYQNDEKFNPSCQSGYYLTKENSTLFCMNGTWQGHLPPCTPENCNEDTLQSLC
;
A
#
# COMPACT_ATOMS: atom_id res chain seq x y z
N MET A 1 -29.22 36.41 -37.53
CA MET A 1 -30.37 36.67 -38.43
C MET A 1 -30.66 35.35 -39.14
N ARG A 2 -31.76 34.60 -38.99
CA ARG A 2 -33.15 34.77 -38.50
C ARG A 2 -33.47 33.47 -37.68
N LEU A 3 -34.02 33.53 -36.47
CA LEU A 3 -35.47 33.50 -36.12
C LEU A 3 -36.29 32.47 -36.91
N LEU A 4 -37.22 31.66 -36.38
CA LEU A 4 -37.70 31.26 -35.04
C LEU A 4 -38.92 30.34 -35.33
N LEU A 5 -38.98 29.11 -34.81
CA LEU A 5 -40.16 28.21 -34.78
C LEU A 5 -39.89 27.22 -33.61
N ILE A 6 -40.78 26.72 -32.75
CA ILE A 6 -42.24 26.72 -32.60
C ILE A 6 -42.55 26.04 -31.22
N THR A 7 -43.50 26.61 -30.44
CA THR A 7 -44.50 25.99 -29.50
C THR A 7 -44.07 25.20 -28.24
N ALA A 8 -44.55 25.47 -27.00
CA ALA A 8 -45.91 25.30 -26.40
C ALA A 8 -46.33 23.81 -26.32
N THR A 9 -46.80 23.14 -25.25
CA THR A 9 -47.66 23.48 -24.08
C THR A 9 -47.68 22.36 -23.00
N LEU A 10 -47.89 22.76 -21.74
CA LEU A 10 -48.62 22.19 -20.57
C LEU A 10 -49.03 20.69 -20.41
N SER A 11 -48.88 20.23 -19.14
CA SER A 11 -49.82 19.45 -18.25
C SER A 11 -49.09 18.26 -17.56
N ILE A 12 -49.15 18.05 -16.24
CA ILE A 12 -50.13 17.24 -15.45
C ILE A 12 -49.61 17.25 -13.97
N ILE A 13 -50.30 17.82 -12.97
CA ILE A 13 -51.23 17.23 -11.95
C ILE A 13 -50.56 16.52 -10.73
N LEU A 14 -50.76 17.18 -9.57
CA LEU A 14 -51.14 16.77 -8.19
C LEU A 14 -50.34 15.80 -7.27
N GLN A 15 -50.35 16.24 -5.99
CA GLN A 15 -50.28 15.55 -4.68
C GLN A 15 -48.89 15.09 -4.19
N GLY A 16 -48.46 15.32 -2.94
CA GLY A 16 -49.12 15.79 -1.71
C GLY A 16 -48.82 14.81 -0.55
N PHE A 17 -48.31 15.33 0.59
CA PHE A 17 -48.34 14.72 1.95
C PHE A 17 -47.51 13.42 2.15
N LEU A 18 -46.81 13.10 3.26
CA LEU A 18 -46.92 13.41 4.69
C LEU A 18 -45.59 13.08 5.42
N VAL A 19 -45.46 13.67 6.61
CA VAL A 19 -44.50 13.43 7.70
C VAL A 19 -44.61 12.01 8.27
N ARG A 20 -43.48 11.39 8.68
CA ARG A 20 -43.42 10.59 9.91
C ARG A 20 -42.00 10.44 10.48
N SER A 21 -41.93 10.67 11.78
CA SER A 21 -40.86 10.38 12.73
C SER A 21 -40.76 8.88 13.02
N ASP A 22 -39.56 8.39 13.32
CA ASP A 22 -39.36 7.22 14.18
C ASP A 22 -38.24 7.50 15.20
N THR A 23 -38.64 7.38 16.47
CA THR A 23 -37.81 7.18 17.66
C THR A 23 -37.68 5.68 17.91
N GLU A 24 -36.49 5.21 18.26
CA GLU A 24 -36.33 3.99 19.08
C GLU A 24 -35.40 4.27 20.27
N GLN A 25 -35.81 3.69 21.39
CA GLN A 25 -35.38 3.88 22.76
C GLN A 25 -34.92 2.50 23.26
N TYR A 26 -33.86 2.43 24.06
CA TYR A 26 -33.57 1.27 24.91
C TYR A 26 -33.44 1.75 26.36
N ASN A 27 -34.35 1.26 27.21
CA ASN A 27 -34.41 1.44 28.66
C ASN A 27 -33.64 0.32 29.38
N TYR A 28 -33.21 0.59 30.63
CA TYR A 28 -33.29 -0.23 31.87
C TYR A 28 -32.28 0.37 32.88
N ALA A 29 -32.51 0.53 34.19
CA ALA A 29 -33.68 0.63 35.06
C ALA A 29 -33.18 1.15 36.43
N ASP A 30 -34.11 1.76 37.17
CA ASP A 30 -34.01 2.24 38.56
C ASP A 30 -33.66 1.18 39.61
N ASN A 31 -33.09 1.65 40.73
CA ASN A 31 -33.45 1.25 42.10
C ASN A 31 -33.01 2.34 43.10
N GLY A 32 -33.96 3.14 43.59
CA GLY A 32 -33.95 3.68 44.97
C GLY A 32 -34.84 2.78 45.88
N PRO A 33 -35.35 3.22 47.05
CA PRO A 33 -35.19 4.51 47.76
C PRO A 33 -35.02 4.37 49.30
N ASP A 34 -34.89 5.51 50.02
CA ASP A 34 -35.60 5.90 51.28
C ASP A 34 -34.88 7.11 51.93
N ASN A 35 -35.40 8.36 51.89
CA ASN A 35 -36.44 9.00 52.73
C ASN A 35 -36.02 9.35 54.18
N LEU A 36 -35.83 10.64 54.50
CA LEU A 36 -36.73 11.46 55.36
C LEU A 36 -36.08 12.82 55.77
N ASP A 37 -36.98 13.80 55.91
CA ASP A 37 -36.84 15.25 56.06
C ASP A 37 -36.20 15.75 57.37
N GLU A 38 -35.63 16.98 57.37
CA GLU A 38 -36.17 18.16 58.08
C GLU A 38 -35.21 19.39 58.00
N ASP A 39 -35.82 20.57 57.85
CA ASP A 39 -35.24 21.91 57.70
C ASP A 39 -34.42 22.41 58.90
N GLU A 40 -33.39 23.26 58.67
CA GLU A 40 -33.33 24.61 59.25
C GLU A 40 -32.22 25.50 58.66
N ASN A 41 -32.57 26.78 58.46
CA ASN A 41 -31.80 27.92 57.97
C ASN A 41 -30.40 28.13 58.61
N ALA A 42 -29.45 28.62 57.81
CA ALA A 42 -28.91 29.99 57.91
C ALA A 42 -27.79 30.27 56.89
N GLU A 43 -27.94 31.41 56.20
CA GLU A 43 -26.97 32.34 55.59
C GLU A 43 -25.48 31.91 55.58
N SER A 44 -24.72 32.04 54.49
CA SER A 44 -24.51 33.28 53.76
C SER A 44 -23.79 33.05 52.42
N ASN A 45 -24.26 33.82 51.43
CA ASN A 45 -23.81 33.97 50.06
C ASN A 45 -22.32 34.44 49.96
N SER A 46 -21.48 33.76 49.17
CA SER A 46 -20.21 34.32 48.68
C SER A 46 -20.28 34.53 47.17
N THR A 47 -20.44 35.79 46.80
CA THR A 47 -20.22 36.29 45.44
C THR A 47 -18.73 36.47 45.18
N VAL A 48 -18.35 36.04 43.99
CA VAL A 48 -17.09 36.26 43.26
C VAL A 48 -16.65 37.72 43.29
N VAL A 49 -15.37 37.96 43.59
CA VAL A 49 -14.58 39.04 43.01
C VAL A 49 -13.18 38.50 42.74
N GLU A 50 -12.79 38.57 41.46
CA GLU A 50 -11.44 38.35 40.97
C GLU A 50 -10.47 39.38 41.58
N GLU A 51 -9.24 38.95 41.89
CA GLU A 51 -8.12 39.86 42.11
C GLU A 51 -6.85 39.34 41.40
N PRO A 52 -5.92 40.26 41.08
CA PRO A 52 -5.23 40.27 39.79
C PRO A 52 -3.86 39.58 39.81
N ASP A 53 -3.41 39.23 38.60
CA ASP A 53 -2.02 38.91 38.28
C ASP A 53 -1.11 40.10 38.63
N LEU A 54 -0.25 39.92 39.63
CA LEU A 54 0.89 40.81 39.87
C LEU A 54 2.16 40.10 39.38
N THR A 55 2.48 40.38 38.12
CA THR A 55 3.85 40.32 37.62
C THR A 55 4.57 41.58 38.10
N GLY A 56 5.63 41.40 38.89
CA GLY A 56 6.38 42.51 39.46
C GLY A 56 7.69 42.04 40.06
N SER A 57 8.75 42.10 39.25
CA SER A 57 10.10 42.35 39.74
C SER A 57 10.12 43.76 40.33
N ASP A 58 10.12 43.86 41.65
CA ASP A 58 10.71 44.94 42.46
C ASP A 58 10.17 44.81 43.89
N SER A 59 10.79 43.92 44.66
CA SER A 59 10.81 44.01 46.14
C SER A 59 11.90 43.09 46.69
N GLU A 60 13.15 43.32 46.28
CA GLU A 60 14.34 42.86 47.01
C GLU A 60 14.54 43.67 48.31
N LYS A 61 13.43 44.01 48.98
CA LYS A 61 13.37 44.84 50.20
C LYS A 61 12.34 44.42 51.25
N ASP A 62 11.55 43.37 51.02
CA ASP A 62 10.54 42.94 52.00
C ASP A 62 10.63 41.44 52.34
N VAL A 63 11.85 40.97 52.64
CA VAL A 63 12.08 39.87 53.61
C VAL A 63 13.26 40.26 54.51
N GLU A 64 13.22 41.52 54.97
CA GLU A 64 14.09 42.05 56.03
C GLU A 64 13.25 42.75 57.11
N ILE A 65 11.98 42.37 57.25
CA ILE A 65 11.04 42.97 58.22
C ILE A 65 10.14 41.90 58.88
N VAL A 66 10.70 40.82 59.43
CA VAL A 66 10.21 40.15 60.67
C VAL A 66 11.38 39.44 61.39
N ALA A 67 12.55 40.09 61.42
CA ALA A 67 13.69 39.62 62.22
C ALA A 67 14.53 40.78 62.79
N ASN A 68 13.97 41.98 62.89
CA ASN A 68 14.66 43.15 63.44
C ASN A 68 13.84 43.96 64.46
N THR A 69 12.74 43.41 64.99
CA THR A 69 11.98 44.04 66.09
C THR A 69 12.20 43.35 67.45
N THR A 70 13.13 42.38 67.52
CA THR A 70 13.55 41.76 68.80
C THR A 70 15.05 41.85 69.05
N VAL A 71 15.77 42.65 68.26
CA VAL A 71 17.19 42.96 68.47
C VAL A 71 17.40 44.42 68.91
N GLN A 72 16.40 45.31 68.75
CA GLN A 72 16.46 46.67 69.30
C GLN A 72 15.96 46.82 70.75
N THR A 73 15.38 45.78 71.36
CA THR A 73 15.09 45.77 72.81
C THR A 73 16.14 45.05 73.66
N VAL A 74 17.26 44.64 73.06
CA VAL A 74 18.43 44.09 73.79
C VAL A 74 19.68 44.98 73.66
N LEU A 75 19.68 46.00 72.80
CA LEU A 75 20.79 46.95 72.64
C LEU A 75 20.58 48.32 73.32
N GLU A 76 19.52 48.48 74.13
CA GLU A 76 19.37 49.65 75.03
C GLU A 76 19.55 49.30 76.52
N ASN A 77 19.92 48.06 76.86
CA ASN A 77 20.27 47.67 78.24
C ASN A 77 21.74 47.23 78.43
N THR A 78 22.60 47.43 77.42
CA THR A 78 24.05 47.12 77.50
C THR A 78 24.95 48.36 77.54
N SER A 79 24.41 49.56 77.71
CA SER A 79 25.20 50.79 77.96
C SER A 79 25.33 51.18 79.44
N GLN A 80 24.93 50.30 80.38
CA GLN A 80 25.16 50.47 81.82
C GLN A 80 26.04 49.36 82.45
N ALA A 81 26.96 48.79 81.69
CA ALA A 81 27.98 47.89 82.24
C ALA A 81 29.42 48.20 81.78
N GLU A 82 29.71 49.42 81.30
CA GLU A 82 31.08 49.86 80.98
C GLU A 82 31.66 50.87 82.01
N LYS A 83 31.26 50.76 83.27
CA LYS A 83 32.02 51.34 84.39
C LYS A 83 31.96 50.44 85.62
N LYS A 84 32.86 49.45 85.67
CA LYS A 84 33.35 48.87 86.92
C LYS A 84 34.86 48.66 86.73
N ASN A 85 35.61 49.71 87.04
CA ASN A 85 36.44 49.77 88.24
C ASN A 85 37.38 48.59 88.35
N ASP A 86 38.66 48.91 88.25
CA ASP A 86 39.78 48.25 88.94
C ASP A 86 39.37 47.97 90.40
N ALA A 87 38.68 46.86 90.59
CA ALA A 87 38.25 46.34 91.87
C ALA A 87 39.00 45.03 92.02
N THR A 88 39.99 45.05 92.91
CA THR A 88 40.75 43.86 93.30
C THR A 88 39.75 42.84 93.83
N LEU A 89 39.53 41.75 93.10
CA LEU A 89 38.65 40.64 93.50
C LEU A 89 39.01 40.21 94.93
N GLY A 90 38.00 40.01 95.77
CA GLY A 90 38.23 39.57 97.15
C GLY A 90 38.93 38.21 97.21
N PRO A 91 39.66 37.88 98.30
CA PRO A 91 40.45 36.64 98.41
C PRO A 91 39.61 35.33 98.38
N ASN A 92 38.28 35.44 98.39
CA ASN A 92 37.31 34.35 98.35
C ASN A 92 36.23 34.57 97.26
N GLU A 93 36.49 35.39 96.25
CA GLU A 93 35.57 35.62 95.12
C GLU A 93 36.12 34.97 93.86
N CYS A 94 35.24 34.32 93.10
CA CYS A 94 35.55 33.91 91.74
C CYS A 94 35.34 35.07 90.77
N GLU A 95 36.05 35.02 89.64
CA GLU A 95 35.80 35.87 88.48
C GLU A 95 34.39 35.63 87.89
N GLU A 96 34.05 36.30 86.79
CA GLU A 96 32.77 36.07 86.12
C GLU A 96 32.61 34.59 85.72
N PRO A 97 31.40 34.02 85.84
CA PRO A 97 31.16 32.63 85.47
C PRO A 97 31.53 32.36 84.00
N PRO A 98 32.03 31.16 83.69
CA PRO A 98 32.44 30.84 82.32
C PRO A 98 31.25 30.94 81.35
N SER A 99 31.47 31.60 80.21
CA SER A 99 30.51 31.58 79.11
C SER A 99 30.59 30.24 78.37
N ILE A 100 29.44 29.72 77.93
CA ILE A 100 29.32 28.49 77.16
C ILE A 100 28.56 28.82 75.88
N ASP A 101 29.10 28.42 74.72
CA ASP A 101 28.49 28.70 73.43
C ASP A 101 27.04 28.20 73.35
N ASN A 102 26.13 29.09 72.94
CA ASN A 102 24.70 28.84 72.83
C ASN A 102 24.04 28.39 74.15
N ALA A 103 24.54 28.84 75.30
CA ALA A 103 23.93 28.63 76.60
C ALA A 103 23.81 29.94 77.40
N VAL A 104 22.74 30.05 78.17
CA VAL A 104 22.46 31.18 79.05
C VAL A 104 22.46 30.75 80.51
N ILE A 105 22.92 31.64 81.39
CA ILE A 105 22.81 31.46 82.83
C ILE A 105 21.35 31.66 83.24
N THR A 106 20.79 30.69 83.93
CA THR A 106 19.39 30.68 84.41
C THR A 106 19.25 31.05 85.88
N SER A 107 20.34 30.97 86.65
CA SER A 107 20.41 31.50 88.02
C SER A 107 20.46 33.03 88.00
N LYS A 108 20.02 33.68 89.09
CA LYS A 108 20.08 35.15 89.22
C LYS A 108 21.52 35.65 89.08
N ILE A 109 21.75 36.61 88.20
CA ILE A 109 23.06 37.26 88.02
C ILE A 109 23.35 38.08 89.29
N GLN A 110 24.51 37.85 89.90
CA GLN A 110 24.95 38.55 91.09
C GLN A 110 26.09 39.52 90.75
N LEU A 111 26.23 40.58 91.55
CA LEU A 111 27.29 41.59 91.36
C LEU A 111 28.70 41.07 91.74
N SER A 112 28.78 40.00 92.52
CA SER A 112 29.99 39.21 92.83
C SER A 112 29.60 37.76 93.20
N TYR A 113 30.53 36.81 93.05
CA TYR A 113 30.32 35.39 93.31
C TYR A 113 31.34 34.85 94.33
N GLU A 114 30.89 34.56 95.55
CA GLU A 114 31.74 34.02 96.61
C GLU A 114 31.95 32.50 96.47
N VAL A 115 33.00 31.96 97.12
CA VAL A 115 33.26 30.51 97.19
C VAL A 115 32.04 29.76 97.74
N GLY A 116 31.58 28.76 96.99
CA GLY A 116 30.34 28.02 97.23
C GLY A 116 29.18 28.45 96.33
N ALA A 117 29.30 29.57 95.60
CA ALA A 117 28.31 29.99 94.62
C ALA A 117 28.12 28.94 93.52
N LYS A 118 26.88 28.75 93.09
CA LYS A 118 26.50 27.84 92.00
C LYS A 118 25.75 28.63 90.93
N VAL A 119 26.26 28.60 89.71
CA VAL A 119 25.50 29.04 88.54
C VAL A 119 24.95 27.85 87.78
N SER A 120 23.73 27.98 87.27
CA SER A 120 23.09 26.95 86.45
C SER A 120 22.86 27.49 85.04
N TYR A 121 23.18 26.69 84.05
CA TYR A 121 23.09 26.99 82.63
C TYR A 121 21.88 26.29 82.01
N LYS A 122 21.43 26.82 80.89
CA LYS A 122 20.50 26.14 79.98
C LYS A 122 20.86 26.53 78.57
N CYS A 123 20.73 25.61 77.62
CA CYS A 123 20.92 25.94 76.21
C CYS A 123 19.91 27.00 75.74
N GLU A 124 20.39 27.88 74.88
CA GLU A 124 19.60 28.89 74.18
C GLU A 124 18.54 28.25 73.29
N PHE A 125 17.55 29.06 72.90
CA PHE A 125 16.46 28.59 72.05
C PHE A 125 17.01 28.05 70.72
N GLY A 126 16.69 26.80 70.40
CA GLY A 126 17.22 26.11 69.22
C GLY A 126 18.39 25.18 69.48
N TYR A 127 18.87 25.08 70.72
CA TYR A 127 19.95 24.18 71.12
C TYR A 127 19.48 23.20 72.20
N ILE A 128 20.07 21.99 72.21
CA ILE A 128 19.74 20.92 73.15
C ILE A 128 21.00 20.40 73.83
N THR A 129 20.82 19.85 75.03
CA THR A 129 21.88 19.26 75.84
C THR A 129 22.03 17.77 75.54
N ASP A 130 23.26 17.26 75.50
CA ASP A 130 23.56 15.83 75.38
C ASP A 130 23.48 15.07 76.74
N GLY A 131 22.58 15.49 77.63
CA GLY A 131 22.29 14.80 78.90
C GLY A 131 23.16 15.16 80.12
N ALA A 132 23.91 16.26 80.07
CA ALA A 132 24.91 16.61 81.10
C ALA A 132 24.39 17.64 82.15
N VAL A 133 25.07 17.74 83.31
CA VAL A 133 24.65 18.59 84.45
C VAL A 133 25.05 20.04 84.20
N PRO A 134 24.11 20.98 84.01
CA PRO A 134 24.44 22.30 83.52
C PRO A 134 24.76 23.24 84.68
N SER A 135 25.76 22.94 85.51
CA SER A 135 26.14 23.85 86.59
C SER A 135 27.64 23.94 86.82
N SER A 136 28.09 25.16 87.13
CA SER A 136 29.44 25.43 87.57
C SER A 136 29.42 25.92 89.01
N HIS A 137 30.42 25.51 89.79
CA HIS A 137 30.58 25.83 91.20
C HIS A 137 31.85 26.64 91.39
N CYS A 138 31.77 27.74 92.15
CA CYS A 138 32.93 28.52 92.56
C CYS A 138 33.58 27.79 93.74
N ILE A 139 34.81 27.32 93.56
CA ILE A 139 35.55 26.58 94.59
C ILE A 139 36.90 27.24 94.85
N LYS A 140 37.37 27.14 96.09
CA LYS A 140 38.72 27.56 96.49
C LYS A 140 39.56 26.32 96.79
N PRO A 141 40.65 26.06 96.06
CA PRO A 141 41.55 24.97 96.38
C PRO A 141 42.29 25.22 97.71
N GLU A 142 42.79 24.16 98.34
CA GLU A 142 43.52 24.26 99.62
C GLU A 142 44.95 24.87 99.47
N THR A 143 45.42 25.06 98.23
CA THR A 143 46.70 25.68 97.90
C THR A 143 46.58 27.22 97.81
N THR A 144 47.70 27.96 97.68
CA THR A 144 47.71 29.44 97.52
C THR A 144 47.15 29.95 96.16
N GLN A 145 46.35 29.15 95.46
CA GLN A 145 45.68 29.53 94.21
C GLN A 145 44.40 30.33 94.47
N ALA A 146 44.05 31.20 93.52
CA ALA A 146 42.80 31.96 93.55
C ALA A 146 41.57 31.04 93.38
N PRO A 147 40.40 31.41 93.93
CA PRO A 147 39.13 30.72 93.65
C PRO A 147 38.84 30.65 92.15
N TYR A 148 38.27 29.54 91.68
CA TYR A 148 37.93 29.35 90.27
C TYR A 148 36.62 28.57 90.09
N TRP A 149 36.03 28.69 88.90
CA TRP A 149 34.83 27.97 88.50
C TRP A 149 35.14 26.55 88.01
N THR A 150 34.42 25.55 88.53
CA THR A 150 34.52 24.19 87.99
C THR A 150 34.06 24.15 86.54
N LYS A 151 34.75 23.39 85.68
CA LYS A 151 34.33 23.24 84.28
C LYS A 151 32.93 22.63 84.22
N PRO A 152 31.93 23.31 83.65
CA PRO A 152 30.59 22.75 83.50
C PRO A 152 30.60 21.63 82.46
N GLU A 153 30.00 20.48 82.79
CA GLU A 153 29.75 19.41 81.83
C GLU A 153 28.46 19.76 81.08
N LEU A 154 28.57 20.67 80.10
CA LEU A 154 27.45 21.06 79.25
C LEU A 154 27.96 21.38 77.84
N SER A 155 27.38 20.72 76.84
CA SER A 155 27.56 21.05 75.43
C SER A 155 26.19 21.29 74.81
N CYS A 156 25.99 22.49 74.27
CA CYS A 156 24.75 22.89 73.61
C CYS A 156 24.90 22.69 72.11
N VAL A 157 24.30 21.61 71.61
CA VAL A 157 24.32 21.29 70.18
C VAL A 157 23.03 21.78 69.51
N PRO A 158 23.10 22.29 68.26
CA PRO A 158 21.92 22.82 67.61
C PRO A 158 20.90 21.70 67.34
N ARG A 159 19.63 22.02 67.56
CA ARG A 159 18.51 21.08 67.47
C ARG A 159 18.32 20.67 66.01
N SER A 160 18.24 19.37 65.78
CA SER A 160 17.94 18.81 64.47
C SER A 160 16.44 18.96 64.15
N CYS A 161 16.14 19.39 62.92
CA CYS A 161 14.78 19.39 62.37
C CYS A 161 14.44 18.09 61.62
N GLY A 162 15.37 17.14 61.54
CA GLY A 162 15.23 15.92 60.72
C GLY A 162 15.38 16.20 59.22
N ASP A 163 15.25 15.17 58.39
CA ASP A 163 15.33 15.32 56.94
C ASP A 163 14.16 16.21 56.44
N PRO A 164 14.44 17.30 55.70
CA PRO A 164 13.41 18.20 55.19
C PRO A 164 12.52 17.59 54.08
N GLY A 165 12.88 16.42 53.56
CA GLY A 165 12.20 15.74 52.45
C GLY A 165 12.82 16.05 51.08
N PHE A 166 12.36 15.33 50.06
CA PHE A 166 12.75 15.47 48.65
C PHE A 166 11.56 15.86 47.80
N VAL A 167 11.81 16.65 46.76
CA VAL A 167 10.80 17.11 45.80
C VAL A 167 11.11 16.45 44.46
N ASP A 168 10.09 15.87 43.81
CA ASP A 168 10.23 15.27 42.49
C ASP A 168 10.61 16.34 41.45
N ASN A 169 11.50 15.99 40.53
CA ASN A 169 12.06 16.90 39.51
C ASN A 169 12.72 18.14 40.14
N ALA A 170 13.43 17.97 41.26
CA ALA A 170 14.15 19.04 41.92
C ALA A 170 15.44 18.55 42.60
N LYS A 171 16.42 19.44 42.63
CA LYS A 171 17.64 19.30 43.42
C LYS A 171 17.52 20.07 44.74
N ARG A 172 17.79 19.38 45.85
CA ARG A 172 17.91 20.00 47.17
C ARG A 172 19.32 20.57 47.38
N VAL A 173 19.40 21.85 47.73
CA VAL A 173 20.62 22.58 48.04
C VAL A 173 20.72 22.79 49.55
N GLY A 174 21.79 22.26 50.15
CA GLY A 174 22.04 22.28 51.58
C GLY A 174 22.06 20.88 52.20
N SER A 175 22.97 20.65 53.12
CA SER A 175 23.21 19.34 53.77
C SER A 175 23.16 19.38 55.30
N VAL A 176 22.95 20.56 55.90
CA VAL A 176 22.89 20.74 57.35
C VAL A 176 21.45 20.98 57.79
N PHE A 177 20.94 20.10 58.66
CA PHE A 177 19.52 20.03 59.04
C PHE A 177 19.25 20.47 60.49
N THR A 178 20.15 21.29 61.04
CA THR A 178 20.08 21.80 62.41
C THR A 178 19.84 23.31 62.43
N PHE A 179 19.26 23.84 63.51
CA PHE A 179 19.05 25.29 63.67
C PHE A 179 20.39 26.05 63.60
N PRO A 180 20.49 27.24 62.98
CA PRO A 180 19.49 28.01 62.24
C PRO A 180 19.58 27.82 60.70
N ASN A 181 20.00 26.64 60.23
CA ASN A 181 20.31 26.43 58.81
C ASN A 181 19.05 26.43 57.94
N LYS A 182 19.26 26.72 56.64
CA LYS A 182 18.24 26.64 55.60
C LYS A 182 18.60 25.59 54.56
N VAL A 183 17.57 25.01 53.95
CA VAL A 183 17.66 24.21 52.73
C VAL A 183 16.83 24.87 51.64
N SER A 184 17.30 24.78 50.40
CA SER A 184 16.60 25.28 49.23
C SER A 184 16.32 24.17 48.23
N TYR A 185 15.32 24.36 47.39
CA TYR A 185 14.92 23.43 46.33
C TYR A 185 14.98 24.16 44.99
N GLU A 186 15.70 23.58 44.04
CA GLU A 186 15.85 24.07 42.67
C GLU A 186 15.21 23.04 41.73
N CYS A 187 14.19 23.42 40.97
CA CYS A 187 13.56 22.49 40.03
C CYS A 187 14.50 22.15 38.87
N ASP A 188 14.35 20.93 38.34
CA ASP A 188 15.03 20.49 37.13
C ASP A 188 14.54 21.26 35.89
N GLU A 189 15.30 21.20 34.80
CA GLU A 189 14.96 21.90 33.56
C GLU A 189 13.54 21.52 33.07
N GLY A 190 12.75 22.53 32.70
CA GLY A 190 11.37 22.34 32.28
C GLY A 190 10.35 22.17 33.40
N TYR A 191 10.77 22.39 34.64
CA TYR A 191 9.87 22.48 35.79
C TYR A 191 9.98 23.85 36.48
N LYS A 192 8.83 24.37 36.93
CA LYS A 192 8.71 25.63 37.66
C LYS A 192 8.32 25.33 39.10
N LEU A 193 9.02 25.99 40.02
CA LEU A 193 8.78 25.86 41.45
C LEU A 193 7.43 26.49 41.83
N LYS A 194 6.65 25.77 42.61
CA LYS A 194 5.40 26.21 43.21
C LYS A 194 5.48 26.17 44.73
N GLY A 195 5.25 27.33 45.35
CA GLY A 195 5.41 27.53 46.79
C GLY A 195 6.78 28.12 47.16
N TYR A 196 7.12 28.04 48.45
CA TYR A 196 8.37 28.61 48.98
C TYR A 196 9.56 27.69 48.69
N GLY A 197 10.55 28.20 47.95
CA GLY A 197 11.73 27.44 47.52
C GLY A 197 12.76 27.15 48.60
N SER A 198 12.57 27.70 49.80
CA SER A 198 13.48 27.49 50.93
C SER A 198 12.71 27.17 52.20
N ARG A 199 13.32 26.32 53.02
CA ARG A 199 12.82 25.96 54.35
C ARG A 199 13.91 26.17 55.37
N TYR A 200 13.53 26.73 56.51
CA TYR A 200 14.42 27.08 57.61
C TYR A 200 14.20 26.09 58.76
N CYS A 201 15.27 25.57 59.33
CA CYS A 201 15.17 24.76 60.53
C CYS A 201 14.89 25.71 61.70
N HIS A 202 13.68 25.64 62.25
CA HIS A 202 13.29 26.50 63.36
C HIS A 202 13.79 25.93 64.69
N ALA A 203 13.98 26.79 65.69
CA ALA A 203 14.49 26.42 67.01
C ALA A 203 13.59 25.41 67.77
N SER A 204 12.33 25.24 67.34
CA SER A 204 11.43 24.18 67.81
C SER A 204 11.80 22.78 67.31
N GLY A 205 12.79 22.64 66.40
CA GLY A 205 13.13 21.37 65.76
C GLY A 205 12.15 20.98 64.66
N ARG A 206 11.52 21.96 64.01
CA ARG A 206 10.60 21.76 62.89
C ARG A 206 11.04 22.63 61.72
N TRP A 207 10.93 22.11 60.51
CA TRP A 207 11.11 22.91 59.29
C TRP A 207 9.97 23.92 59.11
N SER A 208 10.30 25.10 58.61
CA SER A 208 9.32 26.12 58.24
C SER A 208 8.52 25.69 57.01
N GLY A 209 7.25 26.13 56.95
CA GLY A 209 6.37 25.91 55.81
C GLY A 209 6.13 24.45 55.44
N VAL A 210 5.60 24.24 54.24
CA VAL A 210 5.40 22.92 53.62
C VAL A 210 6.45 22.68 52.54
N LEU A 211 6.59 21.43 52.13
CA LEU A 211 7.48 21.06 51.03
C LEU A 211 6.94 21.67 49.71
N PRO A 212 7.78 22.36 48.90
CA PRO A 212 7.32 22.90 47.62
C PRO A 212 7.13 21.78 46.59
N THR A 213 6.50 22.12 45.46
CA THR A 213 6.35 21.20 44.32
C THR A 213 6.97 21.80 43.06
N CYS A 214 7.43 20.96 42.15
CA CYS A 214 7.90 21.36 40.83
C CYS A 214 6.87 20.92 39.79
N GLU A 215 6.22 21.88 39.14
CA GLU A 215 5.21 21.62 38.09
C GLU A 215 5.84 21.84 36.72
N ARG A 216 5.47 21.05 35.71
CA ARG A 216 5.98 21.23 34.36
C ARG A 216 5.66 22.64 33.84
N VAL A 217 6.60 23.25 33.12
CA VAL A 217 6.35 24.51 32.42
C VAL A 217 5.29 24.30 31.33
N TYR A 218 4.49 25.33 31.10
CA TYR A 218 3.51 25.37 30.02
C TYR A 218 4.09 26.17 28.86
N CYS A 219 3.98 25.62 27.65
CA CYS A 219 4.21 26.36 26.43
C CYS A 219 2.96 27.12 26.02
N ASP A 220 3.15 28.26 25.35
CA ASP A 220 2.04 29.02 24.79
C ASP A 220 1.25 28.18 23.78
N PRO A 221 -0.08 28.35 23.70
CA PRO A 221 -0.89 27.69 22.68
C PRO A 221 -0.37 27.98 21.27
N PRO A 222 -0.08 26.95 20.45
CA PRO A 222 0.47 27.13 19.12
C PRO A 222 -0.54 27.79 18.16
N SER A 223 -0.06 28.67 17.29
CA SER A 223 -0.81 29.21 16.15
C SER A 223 -1.17 28.12 15.13
N HIS A 224 -2.23 28.38 14.37
CA HIS A 224 -2.58 27.54 13.23
C HIS A 224 -1.89 28.10 11.99
N PRO A 225 -1.18 27.27 11.21
CA PRO A 225 -0.57 27.73 9.97
C PRO A 225 -1.64 28.05 8.94
N ASP A 226 -1.36 29.03 8.07
CA ASP A 226 -2.22 29.34 6.93
C ASP A 226 -2.49 28.08 6.10
N ASN A 227 -3.76 27.82 5.78
CA ASN A 227 -4.18 26.61 5.06
C ASN A 227 -3.80 25.29 5.77
N GLY A 228 -3.77 25.28 7.10
CA GLY A 228 -3.61 24.06 7.89
C GLY A 228 -4.17 24.17 9.30
N ARG A 229 -3.87 23.16 10.10
CA ARG A 229 -4.22 23.10 11.51
C ARG A 229 -3.12 22.45 12.33
N VAL A 230 -3.06 22.81 13.60
CA VAL A 230 -2.18 22.19 14.60
C VAL A 230 -2.98 21.20 15.44
N ILE A 231 -2.37 20.08 15.82
CA ILE A 231 -2.99 19.00 16.56
C ILE A 231 -2.07 18.63 17.72
N TYR A 232 -2.61 18.73 18.93
CA TYR A 232 -1.92 18.44 20.18
C TYR A 232 -2.93 17.95 21.23
N SER A 233 -2.43 17.26 22.26
CA SER A 233 -3.23 16.80 23.41
C SER A 233 -2.86 17.51 24.72
N SER A 234 -1.70 18.15 24.77
CA SER A 234 -1.12 18.76 25.95
C SER A 234 -0.15 19.89 25.55
N LEU A 235 0.07 20.85 26.46
CA LEU A 235 0.93 22.02 26.27
C LEU A 235 2.08 22.08 27.30
N VAL A 236 2.26 21.05 28.13
CA VAL A 236 3.35 21.04 29.14
C VAL A 236 4.68 20.59 28.54
N PHE A 237 5.78 20.87 29.23
CA PHE A 237 7.13 20.40 28.89
C PHE A 237 7.15 18.94 28.41
N GLU A 238 7.92 18.68 27.35
CA GLU A 238 8.02 17.40 26.60
C GLU A 238 6.78 17.00 25.80
N SER A 239 5.70 17.79 25.78
CA SER A 239 4.57 17.54 24.87
C SER A 239 4.99 17.76 23.42
N GLU A 240 4.48 16.92 22.51
CA GLU A 240 4.68 17.05 21.07
C GLU A 240 3.40 17.49 20.36
N LEU A 241 3.56 18.34 19.36
CA LEU A 241 2.48 18.73 18.46
C LEU A 241 2.80 18.38 17.01
N ARG A 242 1.73 18.16 16.24
CA ARG A 242 1.80 17.86 14.80
C ARG A 242 0.96 18.84 14.01
N TYR A 243 1.30 19.02 12.74
CA TYR A 243 0.58 19.89 11.82
C TYR A 243 -0.05 19.08 10.70
N GLU A 244 -1.19 19.54 10.21
CA GLU A 244 -1.91 18.95 9.09
C GLU A 244 -2.33 20.08 8.16
N CYS A 245 -1.94 19.99 6.88
CA CYS A 245 -2.36 20.97 5.89
C CYS A 245 -3.75 20.64 5.34
N ASN A 246 -4.49 21.67 4.96
CA ASN A 246 -5.75 21.53 4.25
C ASN A 246 -5.53 20.85 2.89
N PRO A 247 -6.55 20.19 2.32
CA PRO A 247 -6.44 19.55 1.02
C PRO A 247 -5.91 20.51 -0.05
N GLY A 248 -4.88 20.06 -0.77
CA GLY A 248 -4.20 20.86 -1.80
C GLY A 248 -2.96 21.62 -1.33
N TYR A 249 -2.52 21.38 -0.09
CA TYR A 249 -1.31 21.95 0.49
C TYR A 249 -0.44 20.85 1.13
N ILE A 250 0.87 21.05 1.14
CA ILE A 250 1.85 20.13 1.75
C ILE A 250 2.77 20.86 2.73
N LEU A 251 3.14 20.15 3.80
CA LEU A 251 4.21 20.54 4.71
C LEU A 251 5.57 20.19 4.09
N ARG A 252 6.39 21.18 3.75
CA ARG A 252 7.81 20.96 3.44
C ARG A 252 8.65 21.15 4.69
N ASN A 253 9.62 20.25 4.92
CA ASN A 253 10.60 20.25 6.02
C ASN A 253 10.10 19.82 7.42
N PHE A 254 9.19 18.85 7.51
CA PHE A 254 8.58 18.46 8.78
C PHE A 254 9.58 17.87 9.80
N LEU A 255 9.69 18.56 10.93
CA LEU A 255 10.02 18.01 12.24
C LEU A 255 8.88 18.49 13.14
N GLY A 256 8.12 17.60 13.78
CA GLY A 256 7.14 18.03 14.79
C GLY A 256 7.79 18.95 15.82
N ARG A 257 7.00 19.79 16.49
CA ARG A 257 7.53 20.69 17.52
C ARG A 257 7.28 20.10 18.90
N SER A 258 8.22 20.29 19.80
CA SER A 258 8.18 19.82 21.17
C SER A 258 8.27 21.00 22.13
N CYS A 259 7.51 20.97 23.21
CA CYS A 259 7.57 21.99 24.25
C CYS A 259 8.88 21.82 25.04
N ILE A 260 9.75 22.84 25.03
CA ILE A 260 11.07 22.79 25.68
C ILE A 260 11.04 23.48 27.04
N GLY A 261 12.10 23.28 27.83
CA GLY A 261 12.11 23.64 29.26
C GLY A 261 12.00 25.13 29.58
N ASN A 262 12.10 26.01 28.57
CA ASN A 262 11.91 27.45 28.70
C ASN A 262 10.46 27.92 28.45
N GLY A 263 9.52 27.01 28.18
CA GLY A 263 8.13 27.36 27.86
C GLY A 263 7.90 27.77 26.40
N THR A 264 8.80 27.42 25.48
CA THR A 264 8.64 27.67 24.03
C THR A 264 8.61 26.38 23.22
N TRP A 265 8.05 26.44 22.02
CA TRP A 265 8.05 25.31 21.08
C TRP A 265 9.36 25.26 20.31
N SER A 266 9.94 24.07 20.19
CA SER A 266 11.16 23.85 19.41
C SER A 266 10.99 24.26 17.94
N GLY A 267 12.06 24.77 17.33
CA GLY A 267 12.09 25.15 15.92
C GLY A 267 11.10 26.26 15.53
N GLU A 268 10.97 26.47 14.23
CA GLU A 268 10.06 27.44 13.62
C GLU A 268 8.70 26.82 13.29
N GLU A 269 7.66 27.66 13.21
CA GLU A 269 6.34 27.22 12.76
C GLU A 269 6.40 26.80 11.27
N PRO A 270 5.92 25.59 10.92
CA PRO A 270 5.96 25.13 9.54
C PRO A 270 4.90 25.82 8.68
N VAL A 271 5.19 25.94 7.38
CA VAL A 271 4.29 26.58 6.40
C VAL A 271 3.67 25.51 5.49
N CYS A 272 2.34 25.57 5.35
CA CYS A 272 1.62 24.81 4.34
C CYS A 272 1.76 25.50 2.98
N GLN A 273 2.52 24.89 2.07
CA GLN A 273 2.71 25.39 0.72
C GLN A 273 1.74 24.73 -0.25
N ASP A 274 1.37 25.44 -1.31
CA ASP A 274 0.46 24.90 -2.32
C ASP A 274 1.07 23.67 -2.99
N THR A 275 0.28 22.59 -3.06
CA THR A 275 0.69 21.41 -3.82
C THR A 275 0.63 21.75 -5.31
N GLN A 276 1.78 21.67 -5.96
CA GLN A 276 1.90 21.85 -7.40
C GLN A 276 2.30 20.53 -8.03
N CYS A 277 1.54 20.10 -9.04
CA CYS A 277 1.97 18.98 -9.87
C CYS A 277 3.19 19.37 -10.70
N ALA A 278 4.02 18.38 -11.03
CA ALA A 278 5.13 18.58 -11.96
C ALA A 278 4.60 19.12 -13.29
N GLN A 279 5.41 19.95 -13.96
CA GLN A 279 5.04 20.48 -15.27
C GLN A 279 4.78 19.32 -16.24
N PRO A 280 3.57 19.21 -16.83
CA PRO A 280 3.21 18.05 -17.62
C PRO A 280 4.04 18.01 -18.90
N ALA A 281 4.71 16.88 -19.15
CA ALA A 281 5.47 16.69 -20.36
C ALA A 281 4.55 16.60 -21.58
N ALA A 282 4.93 17.26 -22.68
CA ALA A 282 4.26 17.08 -23.95
C ALA A 282 4.50 15.66 -24.48
N PRO A 283 3.48 14.99 -25.02
CA PRO A 283 3.67 13.73 -25.71
C PRO A 283 4.56 13.94 -26.94
N GLU A 284 5.35 12.94 -27.32
CA GLU A 284 6.12 12.98 -28.56
C GLU A 284 5.19 13.23 -29.75
N PHE A 285 5.49 14.23 -30.59
CA PHE A 285 4.63 14.69 -31.69
C PHE A 285 3.24 15.19 -31.24
N GLY A 286 3.19 15.88 -30.11
CA GLY A 286 2.00 16.57 -29.63
C GLY A 286 2.32 17.68 -28.63
N PHE A 287 1.25 18.22 -28.05
CA PHE A 287 1.27 19.40 -27.20
C PHE A 287 0.55 19.12 -25.89
N ALA A 288 1.03 19.74 -24.81
CA ALA A 288 0.37 19.78 -23.51
C ALA A 288 0.04 21.22 -23.15
N GLN A 289 -1.24 21.50 -22.89
CA GLN A 289 -1.72 22.83 -22.52
C GLN A 289 -2.30 22.80 -21.11
N VAL A 290 -1.66 23.52 -20.18
CA VAL A 290 -2.16 23.68 -18.81
C VAL A 290 -3.23 24.79 -18.81
N VAL A 291 -4.45 24.46 -18.38
CA VAL A 291 -5.55 25.42 -18.29
C VAL A 291 -5.24 26.41 -17.17
N GLY A 292 -5.10 27.71 -17.50
CA GLY A 292 -4.80 28.75 -16.51
C GLY A 292 -3.32 28.90 -16.12
N GLY A 293 -2.41 28.14 -16.74
CA GLY A 293 -0.95 28.36 -16.67
C GLY A 293 -0.26 27.96 -15.36
N LYS A 294 -0.99 27.54 -14.33
CA LYS A 294 -0.44 27.01 -13.07
C LYS A 294 -0.75 25.52 -12.92
N THR A 295 0.07 24.78 -12.18
CA THR A 295 -0.13 23.34 -11.94
C THR A 295 -0.67 23.04 -10.54
N SER A 296 -1.43 23.99 -9.96
CA SER A 296 -2.05 23.80 -8.65
C SER A 296 -3.12 22.71 -8.68
N VAL A 297 -3.38 22.11 -7.51
CA VAL A 297 -4.41 21.07 -7.34
C VAL A 297 -5.74 21.49 -7.94
N GLY A 298 -6.39 20.54 -8.62
CA GLY A 298 -7.65 20.79 -9.30
C GLY A 298 -7.51 21.25 -10.75
N THR A 299 -6.36 21.81 -11.12
CA THR A 299 -6.11 22.29 -12.49
C THR A 299 -6.05 21.13 -13.48
N ARG A 300 -6.38 21.40 -14.75
CA ARG A 300 -6.38 20.41 -15.83
C ARG A 300 -5.33 20.73 -16.87
N VAL A 301 -4.70 19.69 -17.40
CA VAL A 301 -3.92 19.74 -18.65
C VAL A 301 -4.72 19.08 -19.77
N ILE A 302 -4.67 19.68 -20.96
CA ILE A 302 -5.27 19.18 -22.19
C ILE A 302 -4.13 18.77 -23.12
N TYR A 303 -4.18 17.53 -23.61
CA TYR A 303 -3.23 16.98 -24.54
C TYR A 303 -3.82 16.95 -25.96
N THR A 304 -3.01 17.35 -26.93
CA THR A 304 -3.41 17.38 -28.34
C THR A 304 -2.29 16.83 -29.20
N CYS A 305 -2.59 16.01 -30.20
CA CYS A 305 -1.56 15.51 -31.12
C CYS A 305 -1.39 16.42 -32.33
N GLU A 306 -0.20 16.37 -32.94
CA GLU A 306 0.03 17.00 -34.24
C GLU A 306 -0.92 16.45 -35.33
N PRO A 307 -1.19 17.23 -36.38
CA PRO A 307 -2.07 16.80 -37.47
C PRO A 307 -1.69 15.42 -38.05
N GLY A 308 -2.69 14.57 -38.26
CA GLY A 308 -2.52 13.23 -38.84
C GLY A 308 -2.15 12.13 -37.84
N ARG A 309 -2.01 12.46 -36.55
CA ARG A 309 -1.79 11.49 -35.46
C ARG A 309 -3.03 11.36 -34.57
N ILE A 310 -3.13 10.23 -33.87
CA ILE A 310 -4.22 9.92 -32.96
C ILE A 310 -3.68 9.86 -31.53
N LEU A 311 -4.43 10.43 -30.59
CA LEU A 311 -4.11 10.44 -29.16
C LEU A 311 -4.50 9.11 -28.50
N LYS A 312 -3.53 8.40 -27.95
CA LYS A 312 -3.72 7.18 -27.17
C LYS A 312 -3.48 7.44 -25.68
N GLY A 313 -4.56 7.41 -24.92
CA GLY A 313 -4.58 7.70 -23.49
C GLY A 313 -5.73 8.63 -23.14
N SER A 314 -5.67 9.28 -21.97
CA SER A 314 -6.64 10.32 -21.63
C SER A 314 -6.25 11.64 -22.30
N PRO A 315 -7.16 12.33 -23.00
CA PRO A 315 -6.88 13.64 -23.58
C PRO A 315 -6.80 14.75 -22.52
N THR A 316 -7.24 14.49 -21.29
CA THR A 316 -7.13 15.44 -20.18
C THR A 316 -6.67 14.77 -18.90
N SER A 317 -5.90 15.48 -18.08
CA SER A 317 -5.47 15.02 -16.76
C SER A 317 -5.64 16.14 -15.74
N LYS A 318 -6.02 15.80 -14.50
CA LYS A 318 -6.26 16.74 -13.40
C LYS A 318 -5.15 16.59 -12.34
N CYS A 319 -4.67 17.70 -11.79
CA CYS A 319 -3.70 17.69 -10.70
C CYS A 319 -4.38 17.28 -9.39
N LEU A 320 -3.83 16.26 -8.73
CA LEU A 320 -4.29 15.73 -7.45
C LEU A 320 -3.59 16.40 -6.27
N ASP A 321 -4.17 16.23 -5.08
CA ASP A 321 -3.61 16.68 -3.81
C ASP A 321 -2.31 15.96 -3.41
N THR A 322 -2.02 14.81 -4.02
CA THR A 322 -0.73 14.10 -3.91
C THR A 322 0.40 14.78 -4.68
N GLY A 323 0.09 15.72 -5.60
CA GLY A 323 1.06 16.28 -6.54
C GLY A 323 1.20 15.49 -7.84
N ASP A 324 0.36 14.47 -8.06
CA ASP A 324 0.34 13.68 -9.29
C ASP A 324 -0.80 14.08 -10.24
N TRP A 325 -0.60 13.82 -11.52
CA TRP A 325 -1.64 13.93 -12.53
C TRP A 325 -2.51 12.66 -12.55
N THR A 326 -3.85 12.79 -12.63
CA THR A 326 -4.80 11.64 -12.65
C THR A 326 -4.49 10.55 -13.68
N PHE A 327 -3.91 10.94 -14.81
CA PHE A 327 -3.50 10.07 -15.91
C PHE A 327 -2.11 10.47 -16.38
N PRO A 328 -1.27 9.51 -16.79
CA PRO A 328 0.05 9.78 -17.34
C PRO A 328 -0.05 10.44 -18.72
N THR A 329 1.08 10.99 -19.19
CA THR A 329 1.18 11.58 -20.53
C THR A 329 0.75 10.57 -21.60
N PRO A 330 -0.20 10.93 -22.50
CA PRO A 330 -0.66 10.05 -23.57
C PRO A 330 0.41 9.88 -24.66
N LYS A 331 0.15 9.03 -25.65
CA LYS A 331 1.03 8.84 -26.83
C LYS A 331 0.35 9.35 -28.09
N CYS A 332 1.10 9.98 -29.00
CA CYS A 332 0.59 10.41 -30.31
C CYS A 332 1.14 9.52 -31.43
N LEU A 333 0.27 8.70 -32.00
CA LEU A 333 0.68 7.62 -32.89
C LEU A 333 0.05 7.80 -34.27
N TYR A 334 0.73 7.30 -35.31
CA TYR A 334 0.16 7.29 -36.65
C TYR A 334 -0.98 6.27 -36.75
N PRO A 335 -2.10 6.60 -37.41
CA PRO A 335 -3.08 5.60 -37.80
C PRO A 335 -2.49 4.63 -38.82
N CYS A 336 -2.89 3.36 -38.75
CA CYS A 336 -2.60 2.43 -39.83
C CYS A 336 -3.56 2.65 -41.00
N SER A 337 -3.06 2.51 -42.22
CA SER A 337 -3.90 2.55 -43.43
C SER A 337 -4.31 1.12 -43.79
N VAL A 338 -5.59 0.85 -43.98
CA VAL A 338 -6.08 -0.50 -44.32
C VAL A 338 -5.31 -1.05 -45.53
N PRO A 339 -4.67 -2.23 -45.39
CA PRO A 339 -3.79 -2.76 -46.43
C PRO A 339 -4.61 -3.29 -47.61
N ASN A 340 -4.00 -3.30 -48.79
CA ASN A 340 -4.54 -3.97 -49.96
C ASN A 340 -4.02 -5.41 -49.99
N VAL A 341 -4.92 -6.39 -49.91
CA VAL A 341 -4.58 -7.82 -50.00
C VAL A 341 -5.28 -8.40 -51.22
N ASN A 342 -4.50 -8.96 -52.16
CA ASN A 342 -5.05 -9.60 -53.35
C ASN A 342 -5.95 -10.78 -52.95
N HIS A 343 -7.15 -10.85 -53.51
CA HIS A 343 -8.17 -11.85 -53.17
C HIS A 343 -8.54 -11.88 -51.67
N GLY A 344 -8.48 -10.72 -51.00
CA GLY A 344 -8.78 -10.59 -49.59
C GLY A 344 -9.48 -9.28 -49.24
N LYS A 345 -10.28 -9.33 -48.18
CA LYS A 345 -11.04 -8.20 -47.65
C LYS A 345 -10.82 -8.03 -46.16
N MET A 346 -10.84 -6.78 -45.70
CA MET A 346 -10.57 -6.43 -44.30
C MET A 346 -11.87 -6.09 -43.57
N PHE A 347 -12.05 -6.68 -42.40
CA PHE A 347 -13.24 -6.52 -41.56
C PHE A 347 -12.87 -6.01 -40.17
N LYS A 348 -13.64 -5.07 -39.64
CA LYS A 348 -13.51 -4.57 -38.27
C LYS A 348 -14.69 -5.03 -37.43
N HIS A 349 -14.44 -5.41 -36.17
CA HIS A 349 -15.50 -5.74 -35.21
C HIS A 349 -16.31 -4.49 -34.85
N THR A 350 -17.63 -4.61 -34.80
CA THR A 350 -18.54 -3.47 -34.58
C THR A 350 -18.94 -3.25 -33.12
N GLY A 351 -18.46 -4.10 -32.21
CA GLY A 351 -18.81 -4.08 -30.78
C GLY A 351 -19.96 -5.01 -30.40
N TYR A 352 -20.76 -5.47 -31.38
CA TYR A 352 -21.78 -6.50 -31.18
C TYR A 352 -21.22 -7.89 -31.40
N ARG A 353 -21.68 -8.87 -30.62
CA ARG A 353 -21.21 -10.26 -30.67
C ARG A 353 -21.30 -10.80 -32.10
N ASN A 354 -20.17 -11.24 -32.64
CA ASN A 354 -20.03 -11.82 -33.98
C ASN A 354 -20.43 -10.89 -35.14
N HIS A 355 -20.48 -9.56 -34.93
CA HIS A 355 -20.83 -8.63 -36.00
C HIS A 355 -19.61 -7.83 -36.48
N TYR A 356 -19.31 -8.00 -37.77
CA TYR A 356 -18.15 -7.44 -38.44
C TYR A 356 -18.57 -6.62 -39.66
N ARG A 357 -17.89 -5.51 -39.90
CA ARG A 357 -18.12 -4.62 -41.04
C ARG A 357 -16.88 -4.56 -41.92
N GLU A 358 -17.06 -4.67 -43.23
CA GLU A 358 -16.00 -4.47 -44.24
C GLU A 358 -15.51 -3.01 -44.22
N ILE A 359 -14.19 -2.82 -44.21
CA ILE A 359 -13.55 -1.50 -44.22
C ILE A 359 -12.84 -1.30 -45.55
N LEU A 360 -13.00 -0.10 -46.13
CA LEU A 360 -12.41 0.24 -47.42
C LEU A 360 -10.88 0.35 -47.31
N ILE A 361 -10.18 -0.13 -48.34
CA ILE A 361 -8.72 -0.01 -48.50
C ILE A 361 -8.30 1.45 -48.36
N GLY A 362 -7.20 1.70 -47.63
CA GLY A 362 -6.69 3.05 -47.38
C GLY A 362 -7.39 3.83 -46.27
N SER A 363 -8.51 3.34 -45.72
CA SER A 363 -9.13 3.95 -44.53
C SER A 363 -8.14 3.98 -43.36
N LYS A 364 -8.26 5.00 -42.49
CA LYS A 364 -7.42 5.13 -41.30
C LYS A 364 -8.02 4.35 -40.14
N VAL A 365 -7.21 3.49 -39.52
CA VAL A 365 -7.60 2.62 -38.41
C VAL A 365 -6.76 2.96 -37.18
N GLU A 366 -7.43 3.01 -36.03
CA GLU A 366 -6.77 3.31 -34.76
C GLU A 366 -6.01 2.08 -34.25
N GLU A 367 -4.95 2.30 -33.49
CA GLU A 367 -4.04 1.25 -33.01
C GLU A 367 -4.72 0.16 -32.13
N LYS A 368 -5.90 0.44 -31.58
CA LYS A 368 -6.63 -0.50 -30.71
C LYS A 368 -7.57 -1.44 -31.46
N ASP A 369 -7.74 -1.25 -32.76
CA ASP A 369 -8.60 -2.09 -33.57
C ASP A 369 -7.80 -3.22 -34.22
N ASP A 370 -8.21 -4.47 -33.98
CA ASP A 370 -7.82 -5.57 -34.84
C ASP A 370 -8.69 -5.60 -36.10
N LEU A 371 -8.04 -5.83 -37.24
CA LEU A 371 -8.74 -6.17 -38.47
C LEU A 371 -8.64 -7.65 -38.72
N ILE A 372 -9.72 -8.22 -39.26
CA ILE A 372 -9.75 -9.59 -39.73
C ILE A 372 -9.64 -9.57 -41.25
N LEU A 373 -8.59 -10.17 -41.77
CA LEU A 373 -8.51 -10.54 -43.18
C LEU A 373 -9.42 -11.75 -43.42
N ARG A 374 -10.30 -11.65 -44.42
CA ARG A 374 -11.04 -12.79 -44.97
C ARG A 374 -10.72 -12.90 -46.45
N CYS A 375 -10.25 -14.07 -46.86
CA CYS A 375 -9.99 -14.33 -48.27
C CYS A 375 -11.30 -14.52 -49.05
N ASP A 376 -11.28 -14.13 -50.32
CA ASP A 376 -12.39 -14.32 -51.25
C ASP A 376 -12.77 -15.81 -51.38
N ASP A 377 -13.96 -16.06 -51.93
CA ASP A 377 -14.37 -17.43 -52.26
C ASP A 377 -13.30 -18.11 -53.10
N LYS A 378 -12.99 -19.38 -52.74
CA LYS A 378 -11.93 -20.22 -53.32
C LYS A 378 -10.50 -19.94 -52.86
N TYR A 379 -10.26 -18.93 -52.04
CA TYR A 379 -8.94 -18.63 -51.47
C TYR A 379 -8.91 -18.92 -49.95
N GLU A 380 -7.73 -19.16 -49.40
CA GLU A 380 -7.48 -19.33 -47.96
C GLU A 380 -6.16 -18.68 -47.54
N VAL A 381 -6.02 -18.43 -46.24
CA VAL A 381 -4.83 -17.76 -45.68
C VAL A 381 -3.62 -18.69 -45.78
N ALA A 382 -2.50 -18.17 -46.28
CA ALA A 382 -1.26 -18.92 -46.43
C ALA A 382 -0.86 -19.66 -45.14
N GLY A 383 -0.63 -20.97 -45.24
CA GLY A 383 -0.16 -21.79 -44.11
C GLY A 383 -1.19 -22.02 -42.99
N LYS A 384 -2.45 -21.61 -43.16
CA LYS A 384 -3.51 -21.82 -42.16
C LYS A 384 -4.72 -22.53 -42.76
N SER A 385 -5.35 -23.38 -41.94
CA SER A 385 -6.60 -24.07 -42.30
C SER A 385 -7.85 -23.21 -42.12
N ASN A 386 -7.72 -22.05 -41.47
CA ASN A 386 -8.80 -21.09 -41.26
C ASN A 386 -8.79 -20.03 -42.38
N LYS A 387 -9.98 -19.63 -42.84
CA LYS A 387 -10.17 -18.60 -43.88
C LYS A 387 -9.94 -17.16 -43.39
N GLU A 388 -9.72 -16.98 -42.10
CA GLU A 388 -9.65 -15.68 -41.45
C GLU A 388 -8.39 -15.56 -40.60
N GLU A 389 -7.77 -14.38 -40.63
CA GLU A 389 -6.58 -14.06 -39.83
C GLU A 389 -6.66 -12.64 -39.28
N LYS A 390 -6.25 -12.46 -38.02
CA LYS A 390 -6.23 -11.14 -37.36
C LYS A 390 -4.90 -10.44 -37.59
N ILE A 391 -4.96 -9.15 -37.91
CA ILE A 391 -3.80 -8.25 -37.92
C ILE A 391 -4.02 -7.10 -36.93
N PHE A 392 -2.93 -6.63 -36.35
CA PHE A 392 -2.90 -5.59 -35.33
C PHE A 392 -2.14 -4.38 -35.85
N CYS A 393 -2.64 -3.18 -35.57
CA CYS A 393 -1.96 -1.93 -35.87
C CYS A 393 -1.04 -1.55 -34.69
N SER A 394 0.21 -1.18 -34.97
CA SER A 394 1.16 -0.65 -33.99
C SER A 394 1.94 0.51 -34.58
N GLY A 395 1.80 1.71 -34.02
CA GLY A 395 2.57 2.89 -34.45
C GLY A 395 2.43 3.30 -35.93
N GLY A 396 1.37 2.89 -36.62
CA GLY A 396 1.15 3.18 -38.05
C GLY A 396 1.51 2.01 -38.99
N GLU A 397 2.09 0.93 -38.45
CA GLU A 397 2.40 -0.29 -39.20
C GLU A 397 1.50 -1.46 -38.76
N TRP A 398 1.13 -2.31 -39.71
CA TRP A 398 0.43 -3.56 -39.40
C TRP A 398 1.42 -4.65 -38.99
N SER A 399 1.00 -5.53 -38.09
CA SER A 399 1.60 -6.85 -37.96
C SER A 399 1.63 -7.57 -39.31
N SER A 400 2.44 -8.63 -39.44
CA SER A 400 2.59 -9.42 -40.68
C SER A 400 1.28 -9.58 -41.46
N ILE A 401 1.21 -8.96 -42.64
CA ILE A 401 0.02 -8.97 -43.48
C ILE A 401 -0.05 -10.33 -44.20
N PRO A 402 -1.08 -11.16 -43.97
CA PRO A 402 -1.17 -12.47 -44.57
C PRO A 402 -1.52 -12.39 -46.05
N GLU A 403 -1.08 -13.38 -46.83
CA GLU A 403 -1.45 -13.55 -48.22
C GLU A 403 -2.58 -14.57 -48.38
N CYS A 404 -3.48 -14.31 -49.33
CA CYS A 404 -4.53 -15.24 -49.73
C CYS A 404 -4.05 -16.10 -50.91
N HIS A 405 -3.96 -17.41 -50.72
CA HIS A 405 -3.60 -18.37 -51.76
C HIS A 405 -4.82 -19.18 -52.21
N PRO A 406 -4.82 -19.72 -53.44
CA PRO A 406 -5.87 -20.64 -53.87
C PRO A 406 -6.02 -21.82 -52.90
N ALA A 407 -7.26 -22.16 -52.55
CA ALA A 407 -7.55 -23.17 -51.55
C ALA A 407 -6.94 -24.54 -51.90
N GLN A 408 -6.38 -25.20 -50.90
CA GLN A 408 -5.80 -26.53 -51.01
C GLN A 408 -6.85 -27.63 -50.84
N CYS A 409 -6.63 -28.77 -51.50
CA CYS A 409 -7.55 -29.89 -51.45
C CYS A 409 -7.29 -30.77 -50.22
N ARG A 410 -8.17 -30.70 -49.21
CA ARG A 410 -7.93 -31.29 -47.87
C ARG A 410 -8.03 -32.81 -47.81
N ARG A 411 -8.82 -33.44 -48.68
CA ARG A 411 -9.02 -34.91 -48.69
C ARG A 411 -8.70 -35.46 -50.05
N PRO A 412 -7.79 -36.45 -50.18
CA PRO A 412 -7.55 -37.12 -51.45
C PRO A 412 -8.87 -37.69 -52.01
N PRO A 413 -9.07 -37.66 -53.34
CA PRO A 413 -10.19 -38.34 -53.97
C PRO A 413 -10.07 -39.85 -53.69
N PRO A 414 -11.19 -40.60 -53.63
CA PRO A 414 -11.15 -42.03 -53.38
C PRO A 414 -10.37 -42.77 -54.49
N PRO A 415 -9.74 -43.92 -54.18
CA PRO A 415 -9.14 -44.79 -55.19
C PRO A 415 -10.22 -45.33 -56.13
N THR A 416 -9.89 -45.50 -57.40
CA THR A 416 -10.80 -46.06 -58.39
C THR A 416 -10.69 -47.57 -58.50
N ALA A 417 -11.67 -48.20 -59.17
CA ALA A 417 -11.68 -49.64 -59.38
C ALA A 417 -10.34 -50.10 -60.00
N ASN A 418 -9.69 -51.04 -59.32
CA ASN A 418 -8.40 -51.63 -59.73
C ASN A 418 -7.22 -50.65 -59.84
N ALA A 419 -7.26 -49.50 -59.16
CA ALA A 419 -6.14 -48.58 -58.99
C ALA A 419 -5.91 -48.22 -57.51
N ASN A 420 -4.67 -47.86 -57.17
CA ASN A 420 -4.26 -47.29 -55.88
C ASN A 420 -3.77 -45.85 -56.10
N ILE A 421 -3.82 -45.02 -55.06
CA ILE A 421 -3.21 -43.68 -55.09
C ILE A 421 -1.71 -43.84 -54.80
N GLY A 422 -0.87 -43.34 -55.70
CA GLY A 422 0.59 -43.34 -55.55
C GLY A 422 1.08 -42.09 -54.82
N SER A 423 0.77 -40.90 -55.35
CA SER A 423 1.12 -39.62 -54.72
C SER A 423 0.00 -38.60 -54.89
N VAL A 424 -0.07 -37.64 -53.96
CA VAL A 424 -1.09 -36.59 -53.92
C VAL A 424 -0.38 -35.26 -53.71
N ASN A 425 -0.54 -34.31 -54.62
CA ASN A 425 -0.17 -32.92 -54.39
C ASN A 425 -1.45 -32.09 -54.16
N GLN A 426 -1.65 -31.65 -52.92
CA GLN A 426 -2.87 -30.97 -52.48
C GLN A 426 -2.90 -29.46 -52.80
N THR A 427 -1.82 -28.89 -53.31
CA THR A 427 -1.80 -27.48 -53.73
C THR A 427 -2.67 -27.28 -54.97
N HIS A 428 -3.17 -26.06 -55.18
CA HIS A 428 -3.86 -25.73 -56.43
C HIS A 428 -2.99 -26.03 -57.66
N GLY A 429 -3.58 -26.68 -58.66
CA GLY A 429 -2.87 -27.22 -59.83
C GLY A 429 -2.10 -28.52 -59.55
N GLY A 430 -1.95 -28.92 -58.29
CA GLY A 430 -1.41 -30.20 -57.87
C GLY A 430 -2.33 -31.35 -58.26
N GLY A 431 -1.75 -32.48 -58.64
CA GLY A 431 -2.49 -33.64 -59.15
C GLY A 431 -2.40 -34.86 -58.25
N VAL A 432 -3.26 -35.83 -58.53
CA VAL A 432 -3.21 -37.18 -57.96
C VAL A 432 -2.64 -38.14 -58.98
N VAL A 433 -1.57 -38.83 -58.60
CA VAL A 433 -0.99 -39.91 -59.39
C VAL A 433 -1.61 -41.23 -58.97
N TYR A 434 -2.28 -41.89 -59.90
CA TYR A 434 -2.86 -43.22 -59.70
C TYR A 434 -2.01 -44.29 -60.36
N LEU A 435 -1.87 -45.43 -59.67
CA LEU A 435 -1.15 -46.60 -60.14
C LEU A 435 -2.13 -47.77 -60.23
N CYS A 436 -2.19 -48.47 -61.38
CA CYS A 436 -3.03 -49.65 -61.51
C CYS A 436 -2.54 -50.75 -60.55
N LYS A 437 -3.48 -51.49 -59.96
CA LYS A 437 -3.17 -52.66 -59.12
C LYS A 437 -2.51 -53.74 -59.98
N THR A 438 -1.81 -54.68 -59.32
CA THR A 438 -1.14 -55.80 -59.99
C THR A 438 -2.10 -56.55 -60.93
N TYR A 439 -1.62 -56.88 -62.13
CA TYR A 439 -2.38 -57.51 -63.23
C TYR A 439 -3.35 -56.61 -64.00
N PHE A 440 -3.38 -55.31 -63.70
CA PHE A 440 -4.13 -54.32 -64.47
C PHE A 440 -3.18 -53.36 -65.18
N TYR A 441 -3.55 -52.94 -66.39
CA TYR A 441 -2.83 -51.93 -67.15
C TYR A 441 -3.71 -50.71 -67.42
N LYS A 442 -3.07 -49.54 -67.58
CA LYS A 442 -3.75 -48.27 -67.77
C LYS A 442 -4.21 -48.15 -69.23
N VAL A 443 -5.53 -48.12 -69.43
CA VAL A 443 -6.14 -47.96 -70.77
C VAL A 443 -6.61 -46.55 -71.06
N LYS A 444 -6.94 -45.77 -70.01
CA LYS A 444 -7.29 -44.36 -70.13
C LYS A 444 -6.48 -43.52 -69.15
N PHE A 445 -5.87 -42.45 -69.65
CA PHE A 445 -5.21 -41.47 -68.79
C PHE A 445 -6.27 -40.66 -68.04
N GLY A 446 -6.25 -40.78 -66.72
CA GLY A 446 -6.94 -39.85 -65.84
C GLY A 446 -5.99 -38.74 -65.42
N ASN A 447 -6.53 -37.53 -65.32
CA ASN A 447 -5.85 -36.37 -64.77
C ASN A 447 -6.78 -35.72 -63.75
N VAL A 448 -6.52 -35.96 -62.46
CA VAL A 448 -7.28 -35.38 -61.36
C VAL A 448 -6.41 -34.30 -60.73
N LEU A 449 -6.84 -33.06 -60.87
CA LEU A 449 -6.13 -31.86 -60.39
C LEU A 449 -6.93 -31.17 -59.30
N CYS A 450 -6.24 -30.54 -58.37
CA CYS A 450 -6.83 -29.69 -57.36
C CYS A 450 -7.17 -28.32 -57.98
N ASP A 451 -8.46 -28.03 -58.12
CA ASP A 451 -9.01 -26.78 -58.61
C ASP A 451 -9.72 -26.07 -57.45
N PHE A 452 -9.03 -25.08 -56.86
CA PHE A 452 -9.54 -24.26 -55.76
C PHE A 452 -10.23 -25.06 -54.63
N GLY A 453 -9.48 -25.97 -54.00
CA GLY A 453 -9.94 -26.79 -52.88
C GLY A 453 -10.81 -27.97 -53.26
N THR A 454 -11.14 -28.13 -54.55
CA THR A 454 -11.94 -29.25 -55.07
C THR A 454 -11.14 -30.06 -56.07
N TRP A 455 -11.11 -31.39 -55.91
CA TRP A 455 -10.53 -32.26 -56.95
C TRP A 455 -11.44 -32.32 -58.17
N LYS A 456 -10.91 -31.98 -59.33
CA LYS A 456 -11.60 -32.04 -60.61
C LYS A 456 -10.80 -32.85 -61.63
N GLY A 457 -11.52 -33.42 -62.59
CA GLY A 457 -10.96 -34.19 -63.68
C GLY A 457 -11.41 -35.65 -63.66
N GLU A 458 -10.79 -36.45 -64.51
CA GLU A 458 -11.18 -37.84 -64.71
C GLU A 458 -10.16 -38.78 -64.08
N THR A 459 -10.64 -39.85 -63.45
CA THR A 459 -9.79 -40.90 -62.89
C THR A 459 -9.38 -41.91 -63.96
N PRO A 460 -8.19 -42.52 -63.87
CA PRO A 460 -7.77 -43.49 -64.88
C PRO A 460 -8.59 -44.77 -64.82
N VAL A 461 -8.71 -45.40 -65.99
CA VAL A 461 -9.35 -46.71 -66.13
C VAL A 461 -8.25 -47.75 -66.24
N CYS A 462 -8.27 -48.72 -65.33
CA CYS A 462 -7.35 -49.85 -65.29
C CYS A 462 -8.10 -51.12 -65.74
N LYS A 463 -7.65 -51.74 -66.83
CA LYS A 463 -8.24 -52.97 -67.38
C LYS A 463 -7.39 -54.18 -67.00
N ASP A 464 -8.04 -55.28 -66.62
CA ASP A 464 -7.33 -56.54 -66.37
C ASP A 464 -6.75 -57.03 -67.70
N PHE A 465 -5.43 -57.26 -67.77
CA PHE A 465 -4.82 -57.85 -68.97
C PHE A 465 -4.83 -59.39 -68.94
N ARG A 466 -5.31 -59.99 -67.85
CA ARG A 466 -5.49 -61.45 -67.78
C ARG A 466 -6.79 -61.82 -68.47
N CYS A 467 -6.78 -62.96 -69.13
CA CYS A 467 -7.97 -63.46 -69.80
C CYS A 467 -8.78 -64.31 -68.83
N SER A 468 -10.05 -63.93 -68.64
CA SER A 468 -10.98 -64.71 -67.84
C SER A 468 -11.46 -65.92 -68.63
N ARG A 469 -11.57 -67.05 -67.94
CA ARG A 469 -12.25 -68.24 -68.45
C ARG A 469 -13.69 -67.96 -68.89
N ASP A 470 -14.33 -67.01 -68.22
CA ASP A 470 -15.74 -66.70 -68.42
C ASP A 470 -15.99 -65.86 -69.69
N ASN A 471 -14.95 -65.48 -70.43
CA ASN A 471 -15.05 -64.70 -71.68
C ASN A 471 -14.50 -65.47 -72.90
N LEU A 472 -14.56 -66.81 -72.89
CA LEU A 472 -14.15 -67.63 -74.03
C LEU A 472 -15.11 -67.45 -75.23
N PRO A 473 -14.63 -67.50 -76.50
CA PRO A 473 -15.44 -67.28 -77.70
C PRO A 473 -16.60 -68.27 -77.92
N PHE A 474 -16.56 -69.44 -77.27
CA PHE A 474 -17.61 -70.45 -77.31
C PHE A 474 -17.74 -71.09 -75.93
N GLN A 475 -18.89 -70.96 -75.28
CA GLN A 475 -19.15 -71.52 -73.96
C GLN A 475 -20.03 -72.76 -74.09
N GLY A 476 -19.52 -73.92 -73.71
CA GLY A 476 -20.38 -75.11 -73.62
C GLY A 476 -19.66 -76.44 -73.49
N LEU A 477 -18.52 -76.64 -74.14
CA LEU A 477 -17.91 -77.99 -74.25
C LEU A 477 -16.40 -78.05 -74.03
N VAL A 478 -15.75 -76.93 -73.71
CA VAL A 478 -14.30 -76.83 -73.43
C VAL A 478 -14.07 -76.74 -71.91
N GLN A 479 -13.04 -77.43 -71.38
CA GLN A 479 -12.70 -77.45 -69.95
C GLN A 479 -11.40 -76.69 -69.62
N PRO A 480 -11.47 -75.44 -69.12
CA PRO A 480 -10.29 -74.64 -68.80
C PRO A 480 -9.81 -74.88 -67.36
N ARG A 481 -8.50 -75.09 -67.19
CA ARG A 481 -7.84 -75.48 -65.92
C ARG A 481 -7.61 -74.33 -64.94
N LYS A 482 -7.48 -73.09 -65.43
CA LYS A 482 -7.29 -71.89 -64.60
C LYS A 482 -8.48 -70.94 -64.74
N ARG A 483 -8.75 -70.16 -63.68
CA ARG A 483 -9.79 -69.12 -63.70
C ARG A 483 -9.35 -67.89 -64.52
N PHE A 484 -8.09 -67.52 -64.39
CA PHE A 484 -7.45 -66.45 -65.13
C PHE A 484 -6.14 -66.96 -65.72
N TYR A 485 -5.87 -66.57 -66.95
CA TYR A 485 -4.62 -66.83 -67.65
C TYR A 485 -3.86 -65.50 -67.81
N GLN A 486 -2.55 -65.51 -67.56
CA GLN A 486 -1.71 -64.32 -67.66
C GLN A 486 -1.60 -63.83 -69.11
N ASN A 487 -1.18 -62.59 -69.32
CA ASN A 487 -0.87 -62.10 -70.67
C ASN A 487 0.20 -63.00 -71.30
N ASP A 488 0.08 -63.24 -72.60
CA ASP A 488 0.93 -64.11 -73.42
C ASP A 488 0.90 -65.60 -73.02
N GLU A 489 0.08 -65.96 -72.03
CA GLU A 489 -0.13 -67.36 -71.65
C GLU A 489 -0.96 -68.07 -72.73
N LYS A 490 -0.47 -69.25 -73.13
CA LYS A 490 -1.18 -70.14 -74.07
C LYS A 490 -2.17 -71.00 -73.32
N PHE A 491 -3.39 -71.06 -73.82
CA PHE A 491 -4.41 -71.99 -73.39
C PHE A 491 -4.70 -72.98 -74.52
N ASN A 492 -4.37 -74.25 -74.28
CA ASN A 492 -4.74 -75.33 -75.18
C ASN A 492 -6.10 -75.86 -74.74
N PRO A 493 -7.17 -75.64 -75.52
CA PRO A 493 -8.50 -76.09 -75.15
C PRO A 493 -8.55 -77.62 -75.22
N SER A 494 -9.29 -78.23 -74.30
CA SER A 494 -9.64 -79.65 -74.33
C SER A 494 -11.15 -79.79 -74.17
N CYS A 495 -11.77 -80.64 -75.00
CA CYS A 495 -13.21 -80.88 -74.94
C CYS A 495 -13.59 -81.79 -73.76
N GLN A 496 -14.85 -81.74 -73.35
CA GLN A 496 -15.43 -82.72 -72.43
C GLN A 496 -15.42 -84.13 -73.05
N SER A 497 -15.48 -85.18 -72.23
CA SER A 497 -15.44 -86.58 -72.68
C SER A 497 -16.54 -86.89 -73.71
N GLY A 498 -16.19 -87.59 -74.79
CA GLY A 498 -17.08 -87.93 -75.92
C GLY A 498 -17.05 -86.95 -77.09
N TYR A 499 -16.23 -85.90 -77.01
CA TYR A 499 -16.06 -84.91 -78.07
C TYR A 499 -14.57 -84.66 -78.37
N TYR A 500 -14.24 -84.45 -79.64
CA TYR A 500 -12.89 -84.14 -80.12
C TYR A 500 -12.83 -82.77 -80.82
N LEU A 501 -11.62 -82.21 -80.94
CA LEU A 501 -11.36 -80.96 -81.66
C LEU A 501 -11.19 -81.26 -83.16
N THR A 502 -11.94 -80.56 -84.01
CA THR A 502 -11.94 -80.77 -85.47
C THR A 502 -10.68 -80.27 -86.19
N LYS A 503 -9.77 -79.55 -85.53
CA LYS A 503 -8.50 -79.08 -86.10
C LYS A 503 -7.37 -79.16 -85.07
N GLU A 504 -6.17 -79.53 -85.52
CA GLU A 504 -4.97 -79.77 -84.69
C GLU A 504 -4.35 -78.51 -84.04
N ASN A 505 -4.72 -77.30 -84.47
CA ASN A 505 -4.08 -76.06 -84.00
C ASN A 505 -5.06 -75.06 -83.37
N SER A 506 -5.67 -75.45 -82.26
CA SER A 506 -6.73 -74.73 -81.55
C SER A 506 -6.24 -73.93 -80.33
N THR A 507 -4.95 -73.59 -80.26
CA THR A 507 -4.36 -72.85 -79.14
C THR A 507 -4.92 -71.42 -79.08
N LEU A 508 -5.48 -71.04 -77.94
CA LEU A 508 -5.83 -69.65 -77.63
C LEU A 508 -4.67 -68.95 -76.91
N PHE A 509 -4.40 -67.72 -77.30
CA PHE A 509 -3.40 -66.87 -76.69
C PHE A 509 -4.11 -65.79 -75.90
N CYS A 510 -3.78 -65.63 -74.62
CA CYS A 510 -4.25 -64.47 -73.90
C CYS A 510 -3.43 -63.25 -74.33
N MET A 511 -4.04 -62.27 -75.00
CA MET A 511 -3.39 -60.99 -75.31
C MET A 511 -4.26 -59.82 -74.84
N ASN A 512 -3.71 -59.01 -73.95
CA ASN A 512 -4.29 -57.79 -73.36
C ASN A 512 -5.73 -58.00 -72.82
N GLY A 513 -5.93 -59.10 -72.10
CA GLY A 513 -7.21 -59.46 -71.48
C GLY A 513 -8.25 -60.01 -72.47
N THR A 514 -7.85 -60.26 -73.72
CA THR A 514 -8.70 -60.86 -74.76
C THR A 514 -8.09 -62.17 -75.25
N TRP A 515 -8.93 -63.17 -75.48
CA TRP A 515 -8.52 -64.41 -76.11
C TRP A 515 -8.32 -64.18 -77.61
N GLN A 516 -7.13 -64.50 -78.11
CA GLN A 516 -6.74 -64.39 -79.50
C GLN A 516 -6.52 -65.79 -80.07
N GLY A 517 -6.92 -66.00 -81.32
CA GLY A 517 -6.94 -67.30 -81.96
C GLY A 517 -8.36 -67.80 -82.21
N HIS A 518 -8.45 -68.93 -82.91
CA HIS A 518 -9.72 -69.52 -83.28
C HIS A 518 -9.98 -70.78 -82.48
N LEU A 519 -11.09 -70.81 -81.76
CA LEU A 519 -11.56 -71.98 -81.03
C LEU A 519 -12.55 -72.75 -81.92
N PRO A 520 -12.17 -73.89 -82.52
CA PRO A 520 -13.10 -74.69 -83.30
C PRO A 520 -14.12 -75.39 -82.38
N PRO A 521 -15.33 -75.71 -82.87
CA PRO A 521 -16.33 -76.41 -82.09
C PRO A 521 -15.86 -77.84 -81.75
N CYS A 522 -16.18 -78.27 -80.54
CA CYS A 522 -16.03 -79.67 -80.13
C CYS A 522 -17.08 -80.51 -80.86
N THR A 523 -16.66 -81.56 -81.57
CA THR A 523 -17.54 -82.43 -82.37
C THR A 523 -17.66 -83.80 -81.71
N PRO A 524 -18.85 -84.44 -81.67
CA PRO A 524 -19.00 -85.76 -81.08
C PRO A 524 -18.17 -86.81 -81.84
N GLU A 525 -17.57 -87.76 -81.13
CA GLU A 525 -16.70 -88.81 -81.72
C GLU A 525 -17.39 -89.78 -82.71
N ASN A 526 -18.71 -89.68 -82.91
CA ASN A 526 -19.51 -90.63 -83.69
C ASN A 526 -19.99 -90.13 -85.08
N CYS A 527 -19.41 -89.06 -85.66
CA CYS A 527 -19.78 -88.57 -87.01
C CYS A 527 -18.66 -88.86 -88.05
N ASN A 528 -18.90 -89.74 -89.04
CA ASN A 528 -17.99 -90.07 -90.15
C ASN A 528 -18.52 -89.56 -91.53
N GLU A 529 -17.60 -89.18 -92.43
CA GLU A 529 -17.78 -88.31 -93.62
C GLU A 529 -18.71 -88.80 -94.77
N ASP A 530 -19.34 -89.98 -94.68
CA ASP A 530 -20.18 -90.52 -95.77
C ASP A 530 -21.68 -90.68 -95.41
N THR A 531 -22.17 -89.95 -94.39
CA THR A 531 -23.61 -89.90 -94.09
C THR A 531 -24.12 -88.47 -93.88
N LEU A 532 -25.13 -88.11 -94.68
CA LEU A 532 -25.83 -86.81 -94.80
C LEU A 532 -25.76 -85.84 -93.59
N GLN A 533 -25.24 -84.65 -93.91
CA GLN A 533 -24.96 -83.44 -93.12
C GLN A 533 -26.17 -82.74 -92.44
N SER A 534 -27.24 -83.46 -92.09
CA SER A 534 -28.43 -82.85 -91.46
C SER A 534 -28.77 -83.36 -90.06
N LEU A 535 -27.98 -84.30 -89.52
CA LEU A 535 -28.11 -84.82 -88.15
C LEU A 535 -26.77 -84.86 -87.37
N CYS A 536 -25.72 -84.28 -87.94
CA CYS A 536 -24.52 -83.73 -87.30
C CYS A 536 -24.39 -82.29 -87.85
#